data_AF-A0A183L6Q4-F1
#
_entry.id   AF-A0A183L6Q4-F1
#
_cell.length_a   1.000
_cell.length_b   1.000
_cell.length_c   1.000
_cell.angle_alpha   90.00
_cell.angle_beta   90.00
_cell.angle_gamma   90.00
#
_symmetry.space_group_name_H-M   'P 1'
#
loop_
_entity.id
_entity.type
_entity.pdbx_description
1 polymer ?
#
loop_
_entity_poly.entity_id
_entity_poly.type
_entity_poly.pdbx_seq_one_letter_code
_entity_poly.pdbx_strand_id
1 'polypeptide(L)'
;MKDYVDAQLRDQQAGFRKGRSCTDQITTLRIIVEQSLELNSSLYINFIDHEKAFDSVDRTTLWKLLLHYGVPQKIVNIIRNSYDGLN
;
A
#
# COMPACT_ATOMS: atom_id res chain seq x y z
N MET A 1 15.06 -0.13 -2.44
CA MET A 1 13.63 -0.51 -2.24
C MET A 1 12.72 0.54 -2.84
N LYS A 2 12.79 1.80 -2.36
CA LYS A 2 12.03 2.93 -2.91
C LYS A 2 12.08 3.01 -4.44
N ASP A 3 13.29 3.01 -5.02
CA ASP A 3 13.45 3.20 -6.48
C ASP A 3 12.86 2.07 -7.33
N TYR A 4 12.66 0.88 -6.74
CA TYR A 4 12.08 -0.28 -7.41
C TYR A 4 10.56 -0.34 -7.25
N VAL A 5 10.05 0.07 -6.09
CA VAL A 5 8.65 -0.12 -5.71
C VAL A 5 7.81 1.13 -5.90
N ASP A 6 8.33 2.33 -5.64
CA ASP A 6 7.55 3.58 -5.66
C ASP A 6 6.94 3.86 -7.04
N ALA A 7 7.63 3.50 -8.13
CA ALA A 7 7.13 3.65 -9.49
C ALA A 7 5.96 2.71 -9.80
N GLN A 8 5.79 1.62 -9.04
CA GLN A 8 4.69 0.67 -9.18
C GLN A 8 3.49 1.03 -8.30
N LEU A 9 3.67 1.92 -7.32
CA LEU A 9 2.61 2.34 -6.41
C LEU A 9 1.71 3.39 -7.05
N ARG A 10 0.40 3.25 -6.82
CA ARG A 10 -0.59 4.25 -7.23
C ARG A 10 -0.38 5.56 -6.50
N ASP A 11 -0.74 6.66 -7.15
CA ASP A 11 -0.67 8.00 -6.55
C ASP A 11 -1.64 8.21 -5.39
N GLN A 12 -2.67 7.38 -5.26
CA GLN A 12 -3.58 7.44 -4.13
C GLN A 12 -3.01 6.77 -2.88
N GLN A 13 -1.96 5.95 -2.98
CA GLN A 13 -1.33 5.33 -1.82
C GLN A 13 -0.53 6.37 -1.03
N ALA A 14 -0.95 6.65 0.20
CA ALA A 14 -0.25 7.55 1.13
C ALA A 14 0.54 6.78 2.19
N GLY A 15 0.04 5.64 2.64
CA GLY A 15 0.67 4.81 3.67
C GLY A 15 2.08 4.37 3.29
N PHE A 16 3.01 4.46 4.25
CA PHE A 16 4.42 4.08 4.12
C PHE A 16 5.19 4.78 2.98
N ARG A 17 4.70 5.94 2.49
CA ARG A 17 5.41 6.76 1.49
C ARG A 17 5.95 8.05 2.10
N LYS A 18 7.22 8.34 1.81
CA LYS A 18 7.88 9.57 2.30
C LYS A 18 7.16 10.81 1.76
N GLY A 19 6.81 11.73 2.65
CA GLY A 19 6.18 13.01 2.30
C GLY A 19 4.69 12.91 2.00
N ARG A 20 4.03 11.79 2.32
CA ARG A 20 2.57 11.62 2.21
C ARG A 20 1.97 11.33 3.58
N SER A 21 0.76 11.82 3.81
CA SER A 21 0.00 11.67 5.06
C SER A 21 -1.43 11.24 4.78
N CYS A 22 -2.10 10.70 5.79
CA CYS A 22 -3.55 10.45 5.74
C CYS A 22 -4.37 11.74 5.61
N THR A 23 -3.79 12.90 5.92
CA THR A 23 -4.45 14.21 5.83
C THR A 23 -5.04 14.47 4.45
N ASP A 24 -4.27 14.23 3.38
CA ASP A 24 -4.73 14.48 2.01
C ASP A 24 -5.89 13.55 1.61
N GLN A 25 -5.84 12.29 2.07
CA GLN A 25 -6.89 11.31 1.82
C GLN A 25 -8.19 11.67 2.58
N ILE A 26 -8.09 12.13 3.84
CA ILE A 26 -9.22 12.60 4.64
C ILE A 26 -9.84 13.85 3.99
N THR A 27 -9.02 14.81 3.57
CA THR A 27 -9.50 16.01 2.87
C THR A 27 -10.21 15.65 1.57
N THR A 28 -9.64 14.72 0.79
CA THR A 28 -10.28 14.24 -0.45
C THR A 28 -11.64 13.60 -0.19
N LEU A 29 -11.73 12.72 0.82
CA LEU A 29 -12.99 12.10 1.22
C LEU A 29 -14.03 13.14 1.65
N ARG A 30 -13.60 14.13 2.44
CA ARG A 30 -14.47 15.24 2.89
C ARG A 30 -15.03 16.02 1.70
N ILE A 31 -14.20 16.36 0.72
CA ILE A 31 -14.63 17.06 -0.50
C ILE A 31 -15.66 16.23 -1.27
N ILE A 32 -15.44 14.92 -1.46
CA ILE A 32 -16.38 14.04 -2.16
C ILE A 32 -17.74 14.01 -1.45
N VAL A 33 -17.74 13.94 -0.11
CA VAL A 33 -18.96 13.98 0.70
C VAL A 33 -19.68 15.33 0.53
N GLU A 34 -18.96 16.44 0.65
CA GLU A 34 -19.53 17.79 0.50
C GLU A 34 -20.13 18.01 -0.89
N GLN A 35 -19.44 17.60 -1.96
CA GLN A 35 -19.94 17.70 -3.33
C GLN A 35 -21.20 16.86 -3.55
N SER A 36 -21.28 15.67 -2.98
CA SER A 36 -22.48 14.84 -3.12
C SER A 36 -23.69 15.46 -2.43
N LEU A 37 -23.49 16.12 -1.29
CA LEU A 37 -24.54 16.86 -0.59
C LEU A 37 -24.99 18.08 -1.40
N GLU A 38 -24.05 18.83 -1.97
CA GLU A 38 -24.33 20.02 -2.79
C GLU A 38 -25.12 19.67 -4.06
N LEU A 39 -24.77 18.56 -4.72
CA LEU A 39 -25.40 18.12 -5.96
C LEU A 39 -26.65 17.25 -5.73
N ASN A 40 -27.03 16.99 -4.48
CA ASN A 40 -28.11 16.07 -4.11
C ASN A 40 -27.98 14.69 -4.78
N SER A 41 -26.74 14.21 -4.93
CA SER A 41 -26.45 12.89 -5.50
C SER A 41 -26.35 11.83 -4.40
N SER A 42 -26.69 10.59 -4.72
CA SER A 42 -26.43 9.46 -3.81
C SER A 42 -24.95 9.12 -3.77
N LEU A 43 -24.39 8.98 -2.56
CA LEU A 43 -23.01 8.57 -2.32
C LEU A 43 -22.98 7.36 -1.38
N TYR A 44 -22.18 6.35 -1.75
CA TYR A 44 -21.93 5.17 -0.95
C TYR A 44 -20.43 5.05 -0.70
N ILE A 45 -20.04 4.84 0.56
CA ILE A 45 -18.64 4.73 0.99
C ILE A 45 -18.46 3.38 1.67
N ASN A 46 -17.42 2.64 1.26
CA ASN A 46 -17.05 1.37 1.88
C ASN A 46 -15.66 1.48 2.51
N PHE A 47 -15.54 1.07 3.76
CA PHE A 47 -14.28 0.99 4.48
C PHE A 47 -13.86 -0.48 4.58
N ILE A 48 -12.74 -0.83 3.95
CA ILE A 48 -12.20 -2.18 3.91
C ILE A 48 -10.93 -2.19 4.75
N ASP A 49 -10.87 -3.07 5.74
CA ASP A 49 -9.68 -3.31 6.56
C ASP A 49 -9.32 -4.79 6.52
N HIS A 50 -8.02 -5.09 6.55
CA HIS A 50 -7.50 -6.45 6.53
C HIS A 50 -7.09 -6.88 7.93
N GLU A 51 -7.75 -7.89 8.48
CA GLU A 51 -7.34 -8.50 9.74
C GLU A 51 -5.90 -9.05 9.61
N LYS A 52 -5.02 -8.62 10.52
CA LYS A 52 -3.61 -9.04 10.57
C LYS A 52 -2.92 -8.97 9.20
N ALA A 53 -2.99 -7.82 8.56
CA ALA A 53 -2.52 -7.59 7.18
C ALA A 53 -1.07 -8.04 6.90
N PHE A 54 -0.18 -8.06 7.89
CA PHE A 54 1.19 -8.53 7.71
C PHE A 54 1.34 -10.05 7.88
N ASP A 55 0.55 -10.67 8.76
CA ASP A 55 0.60 -12.10 9.03
C ASP A 55 -0.09 -12.92 7.93
N SER A 56 -1.09 -12.33 7.27
CA SER A 56 -1.90 -12.99 6.23
C SER A 56 -1.29 -12.99 4.83
N VAL A 57 -0.15 -12.31 4.63
CA VAL A 57 0.51 -12.22 3.31
C VAL A 57 1.21 -13.53 2.96
N ASP A 58 0.93 -14.09 1.79
CA ASP A 58 1.71 -15.20 1.24
C ASP A 58 3.14 -14.74 0.89
N ARG A 59 4.09 -15.18 1.71
CA ARG A 59 5.52 -14.85 1.58
C ARG A 59 6.09 -15.33 0.25
N THR A 60 5.62 -16.46 -0.29
CA THR A 60 6.12 -16.98 -1.57
C THR A 60 5.78 -16.02 -2.71
N THR A 61 4.54 -15.53 -2.73
CA THR A 61 4.10 -14.52 -3.69
C THR A 61 4.83 -13.19 -3.47
N LEU A 62 5.05 -12.77 -2.23
CA LEU A 62 5.80 -11.55 -1.91
C LEU A 62 7.23 -11.57 -2.51
N TRP A 63 7.96 -12.68 -2.38
CA TRP A 63 9.30 -12.80 -2.98
C TRP A 63 9.29 -12.69 -4.49
N LYS A 64 8.30 -13.31 -5.15
CA LYS A 64 8.13 -13.23 -6.61
C LYS A 64 7.80 -11.80 -7.06
N LEU A 65 6.94 -11.09 -6.31
CA LEU A 65 6.59 -9.70 -6.60
C LEU A 65 7.79 -8.75 -6.48
N LEU A 66 8.61 -8.90 -5.44
CA LEU A 66 9.81 -8.06 -5.29
C LEU A 66 10.79 -8.25 -6.47
N LEU A 67 11.00 -9.49 -6.91
CA LEU A 67 11.84 -9.77 -8.08
C LEU A 67 11.21 -9.21 -9.36
N HIS A 68 9.89 -9.34 -9.52
CA HIS A 68 9.16 -8.80 -10.66
C HIS A 68 9.27 -7.27 -10.75
N TYR A 69 9.29 -6.57 -9.62
CA TYR A 69 9.52 -5.12 -9.53
C TYR A 69 11.00 -4.73 -9.70
N GLY A 70 11.87 -5.69 -10.02
CA GLY A 70 13.29 -5.44 -10.30
C GLY A 70 14.15 -5.29 -9.05
N VAL A 71 13.65 -5.62 -7.85
CA VAL A 71 14.48 -5.63 -6.65
C VAL A 71 15.55 -6.72 -6.80
N PRO A 72 16.86 -6.38 -6.64
CA PRO A 72 17.93 -7.35 -6.82
C PRO A 72 17.79 -8.58 -5.93
N GLN A 73 18.08 -9.77 -6.47
CA GLN A 73 17.96 -11.06 -5.78
C GLN A 73 18.65 -11.09 -4.41
N LYS A 74 19.82 -10.44 -4.29
CA LYS A 74 20.55 -10.34 -3.02
C LYS A 74 19.73 -9.66 -1.93
N ILE A 75 19.00 -8.59 -2.26
CA ILE A 75 18.14 -7.87 -1.31
C ILE A 75 16.93 -8.72 -0.96
N VAL A 76 16.30 -9.37 -1.94
CA VAL A 76 15.16 -10.28 -1.69
C VAL A 76 15.56 -11.41 -0.75
N ASN A 77 16.75 -11.99 -0.91
CA ASN A 77 17.26 -13.04 -0.03
C ASN A 77 17.50 -12.52 1.41
N ILE A 78 18.04 -11.31 1.58
CA ILE A 78 18.21 -10.71 2.92
C ILE A 78 16.85 -10.56 3.61
N ILE A 79 15.84 -10.05 2.90
CA ILE A 79 14.50 -9.89 3.46
C ILE A 79 13.91 -11.26 3.79
N ARG A 80 13.97 -12.23 2.88
CA ARG A 80 13.50 -13.60 3.13
C ARG A 80 14.11 -14.19 4.41
N ASN A 81 15.43 -14.12 4.55
CA ASN A 81 16.13 -14.65 5.73
C ASN A 81 15.72 -13.94 7.03
N SER A 82 15.33 -12.67 6.97
CA SER A 82 14.81 -11.96 8.16
C SER A 82 13.47 -12.52 8.66
N TYR A 83 12.67 -13.14 7.79
CA TYR A 83 11.41 -13.79 8.16
C TYR A 83 11.60 -15.26 8.55
N ASP A 84 12.54 -15.97 7.92
CA ASP A 84 12.80 -17.39 8.18
C ASP A 84 13.70 -17.62 9.41
N GLY A 85 14.28 -16.55 9.96
CA GLY A 85 15.30 -16.59 11.01
C GLY A 85 16.70 -16.77 10.44
N LEU A 86 17.71 -16.25 11.14
CA LEU A 86 19.12 -16.55 10.84
C LEU A 86 19.39 -18.01 11.20
N ASN A 87 19.29 -18.92 10.23
CA ASN A 87 19.99 -20.20 10.30
C ASN A 87 21.46 -20.00 9.90
#